data_AF-A0A8J5J1F1-F1
#
_entry.id   AF-A0A8J5J1F1-F1
#
_cell.length_a   1.000
_cell.length_b   1.000
_cell.length_c   1.000
_cell.angle_alpha   90.00
_cell.angle_beta   90.00
_cell.angle_gamma   90.00
#
_symmetry.space_group_name_H-M   'P 1'
#
loop_
_entity.id
_entity.type
_entity.pdbx_description
1 polymer ?
#
loop_
_entity_poly.entity_id
_entity_poly.type
_entity_poly.pdbx_seq_one_letter_code
_entity_poly.pdbx_strand_id
1 'polypeptide(L)'
;MEHLPEGLLAHLFSLLSARDALQVVSTCRLLSPSTPCVQLALERVITRRFGSATSFLDASSSHWPRSIAVLRGAEVLHIKELLARSSIRSFEDAASCSPSCVVVSRAWLGAFKKRCQAFEQFLQQFRRTKRQQRRQNTAKKRDNVVSEKLKFAASSSLTETGAMIVCAHDALLPAAQCVGRSRRAIISGDVFREIAVYAPELRGFSLRSCCDCTTCVLEQEARELEAEEKKRSRFDAEIAGSEEMLDLLQRKNGFPKGLFSPVDTVGSRQQLAQHWAVGGRSKYATYFLVPKKWLNKWRKFVRSQGDDAPGPVLNAELVCLSHQKTIVPPYISMFLSGFSLEQSLKATQASLGSTPARQYEIVTYGEWEALYDRYCAEFAVGFDVINGAYHWRTQECQVCNYGMGGGPSSNQPNARR
;
A
#
# COMPACT_ATOMS: atom_id res chain seq x y z
N MET A 1 -22.50 49.87 17.32
CA MET A 1 -22.10 49.66 15.90
C MET A 1 -23.07 50.27 14.90
N GLU A 2 -24.25 50.73 15.34
CA GLU A 2 -25.42 51.05 14.51
C GLU A 2 -25.31 52.36 13.71
N HIS A 3 -24.38 53.23 14.11
CA HIS A 3 -24.11 54.53 13.45
C HIS A 3 -22.63 54.69 13.09
N LEU A 4 -21.90 53.59 12.95
CA LEU A 4 -20.49 53.67 12.56
C LEU A 4 -20.42 54.28 11.15
N PRO A 5 -19.68 55.39 10.98
CA PRO A 5 -19.36 55.91 9.68
C PRO A 5 -18.72 54.83 8.82
N GLU A 6 -18.96 54.89 7.52
CA GLU A 6 -18.40 53.97 6.52
C GLU A 6 -16.89 53.71 6.73
N GLY A 7 -16.13 54.75 7.08
CA GLY A 7 -14.69 54.64 7.37
C GLY A 7 -14.35 53.72 8.55
N LEU A 8 -15.10 53.83 9.66
CA LEU A 8 -14.89 52.97 10.83
C LEU A 8 -15.35 51.54 10.56
N LEU A 9 -16.42 51.35 9.80
CA LEU A 9 -16.89 50.03 9.40
C LEU A 9 -15.93 49.33 8.44
N ALA A 10 -15.36 50.06 7.49
CA ALA A 10 -14.31 49.57 6.59
C ALA A 10 -13.04 49.21 7.36
N HIS A 11 -12.67 50.02 8.35
CA HIS A 11 -11.55 49.71 9.23
C HIS A 11 -11.81 48.43 10.03
N LEU A 12 -12.99 48.28 10.63
CA LEU A 12 -13.36 47.07 11.36
C LEU A 12 -13.30 45.82 10.46
N PHE A 13 -13.90 45.85 9.27
CA PHE A 13 -13.81 44.72 8.33
C PHE A 13 -12.39 44.48 7.79
N SER A 14 -11.51 45.49 7.80
CA SER A 14 -10.10 45.31 7.45
C SER A 14 -9.32 44.53 8.51
N LEU A 15 -9.81 44.47 9.75
CA LEU A 15 -9.21 43.71 10.85
C LEU A 15 -9.74 42.28 10.96
N LEU A 16 -10.85 41.98 10.28
CA LEU A 16 -11.52 40.68 10.33
C LEU A 16 -11.17 39.81 9.12
N SER A 17 -11.21 38.49 9.30
CA SER A 17 -11.34 37.57 8.18
C SER A 17 -12.77 37.57 7.63
N ALA A 18 -12.99 37.05 6.43
CA ALA A 18 -14.32 36.91 5.85
C ALA A 18 -15.21 35.99 6.70
N ARG A 19 -14.61 35.03 7.41
CA ARG A 19 -15.31 34.16 8.37
C ARG A 19 -15.80 34.95 9.57
N ASP A 20 -14.94 35.79 10.15
CA ASP A 20 -15.31 36.60 11.31
C ASP A 20 -16.30 37.70 10.92
N ALA A 21 -16.11 38.32 9.75
CA ALA A 21 -17.08 39.25 9.18
C ALA A 21 -18.45 38.59 8.96
N LEU A 22 -18.48 37.34 8.48
CA LEU A 22 -19.74 36.57 8.39
C LEU A 22 -20.38 36.38 9.75
N GLN A 23 -19.62 36.01 10.77
CA GLN A 23 -20.13 35.79 12.12
C GLN A 23 -20.68 37.08 12.73
N VAL A 24 -19.98 38.21 12.51
CA VAL A 24 -20.45 39.54 12.95
C VAL A 24 -21.75 39.93 12.24
N VAL A 25 -21.85 39.68 10.93
CA VAL A 25 -23.05 39.99 10.14
C VAL A 25 -24.22 39.05 10.45
N SER A 26 -23.96 37.78 10.76
CA SER A 26 -25.01 36.82 11.12
C SER A 26 -25.58 37.06 12.52
N THR A 27 -24.78 37.60 13.44
CA THR A 27 -25.20 37.93 14.81
C THR A 27 -25.80 39.33 14.91
N CYS A 28 -25.38 40.28 14.07
CA CYS A 28 -25.92 41.64 14.04
C CYS A 28 -26.78 41.87 12.79
N ARG A 29 -28.11 41.74 12.93
CA ARG A 29 -29.09 41.94 11.83
C ARG A 29 -28.97 43.30 11.12
N LEU A 30 -28.44 44.31 11.81
CA LEU A 30 -28.26 45.67 11.28
C LEU A 30 -27.06 45.79 10.33
N LEU A 31 -26.08 44.87 10.40
CA LEU A 31 -24.94 44.79 9.50
C LEU A 31 -25.26 43.92 8.27
N SER A 32 -26.51 43.92 7.81
CA SER A 32 -26.91 43.13 6.64
C SER A 32 -26.01 43.42 5.43
N PRO A 33 -25.60 42.42 4.64
CA PRO A 33 -24.87 42.61 3.38
C PRO A 33 -25.67 43.41 2.33
N SER A 34 -26.97 43.59 2.54
CA SER A 34 -27.83 44.44 1.71
C SER A 34 -27.72 45.93 2.07
N THR A 35 -27.13 46.29 3.21
CA THR A 35 -27.02 47.67 3.67
C THR A 35 -25.92 48.41 2.88
N PRO A 36 -26.19 49.59 2.29
CA PRO A 36 -25.23 50.32 1.45
C PRO A 36 -23.90 50.63 2.14
N CYS A 37 -23.90 51.01 3.43
CA CYS A 37 -22.68 51.30 4.18
C CYS A 37 -21.79 50.05 4.36
N VAL A 38 -22.39 48.87 4.55
CA VAL A 38 -21.68 47.59 4.64
C VAL A 38 -21.09 47.22 3.28
N GLN A 39 -21.85 47.43 2.19
CA GLN A 39 -21.37 47.17 0.83
C GLN A 39 -20.17 48.04 0.46
N LEU A 40 -20.22 49.34 0.78
CA LEU A 40 -19.11 50.27 0.56
C LEU A 40 -17.90 49.92 1.43
N ALA A 41 -18.11 49.53 2.69
CA ALA A 41 -17.04 49.05 3.56
C ALA A 41 -16.35 47.78 3.00
N LEU A 42 -17.14 46.79 2.54
CA LEU A 42 -16.62 45.59 1.89
C LEU A 42 -15.86 45.91 0.61
N GLU A 43 -16.37 46.82 -0.22
CA GLU A 43 -15.69 47.30 -1.42
C GLU A 43 -14.31 47.87 -1.11
N ARG A 44 -14.24 48.77 -0.11
CA ARG A 44 -12.98 49.38 0.31
C ARG A 44 -11.98 48.33 0.80
N VAL A 45 -12.42 47.36 1.59
CA VAL A 45 -11.53 46.29 2.07
C VAL A 45 -11.02 45.44 0.92
N ILE A 46 -11.90 44.99 0.02
CA ILE A 46 -11.53 44.16 -1.14
C ILE A 46 -10.54 44.89 -2.04
N THR A 47 -10.83 46.14 -2.41
CA THR A 47 -10.03 46.90 -3.38
C THR A 47 -8.72 47.43 -2.80
N ARG A 48 -8.69 47.83 -1.52
CA ARG A 48 -7.48 48.40 -0.89
C ARG A 48 -6.57 47.34 -0.28
N ARG A 49 -7.12 46.38 0.48
CA ARG A 49 -6.31 45.36 1.18
C ARG A 49 -5.85 44.25 0.25
N PHE A 50 -6.70 43.85 -0.69
CA PHE A 50 -6.43 42.74 -1.61
C PHE A 50 -6.26 43.20 -3.05
N GLY A 51 -5.99 44.49 -3.28
CA GLY A 51 -5.90 45.11 -4.60
C GLY A 51 -4.91 44.44 -5.56
N SER A 52 -3.82 43.84 -5.05
CA SER A 52 -2.89 43.05 -5.87
C SER A 52 -3.58 41.83 -6.51
N ALA A 53 -4.38 41.11 -5.70
CA ALA A 53 -5.08 39.90 -6.10
C ALA A 53 -6.41 40.18 -6.81
N THR A 54 -7.03 41.35 -6.56
CA THR A 54 -8.36 41.72 -7.07
C THR A 54 -8.37 42.96 -7.96
N SER A 55 -7.24 43.31 -8.59
CA SER A 55 -7.08 44.51 -9.44
C SER A 55 -8.12 44.63 -10.58
N PHE A 56 -8.74 43.52 -10.96
CA PHE A 56 -9.80 43.47 -11.97
C PHE A 56 -11.22 43.78 -11.44
N LEU A 57 -11.38 43.91 -10.12
CA LEU A 57 -12.63 44.32 -9.48
C LEU A 57 -12.60 45.83 -9.25
N ASP A 58 -13.02 46.59 -10.26
CA ASP A 58 -13.10 48.05 -10.16
C ASP A 58 -14.20 48.46 -9.15
N ALA A 59 -13.87 49.37 -8.24
CA ALA A 59 -14.81 49.99 -7.29
C ALA A 59 -15.95 50.71 -8.01
N SER A 60 -15.69 51.32 -9.17
CA SER A 60 -16.71 52.03 -9.96
C SER A 60 -17.70 51.10 -10.66
N SER A 61 -17.34 49.82 -10.79
CA SER A 61 -18.10 48.83 -11.54
C SER A 61 -19.20 48.21 -10.70
N SER A 62 -20.47 48.36 -11.10
CA SER A 62 -21.61 47.68 -10.48
C SER A 62 -21.75 46.19 -10.86
N HIS A 63 -20.79 45.63 -11.59
CA HIS A 63 -20.88 44.29 -12.16
C HIS A 63 -20.58 43.15 -11.19
N TRP A 64 -20.06 43.43 -10.00
CA TRP A 64 -19.72 42.43 -9.01
C TRP A 64 -20.38 42.71 -7.65
N PRO A 65 -20.78 41.68 -6.88
CA PRO A 65 -21.50 41.89 -5.64
C PRO A 65 -20.55 42.23 -4.48
N ARG A 66 -20.83 43.30 -3.75
CA ARG A 66 -20.10 43.71 -2.52
C ARG A 66 -20.53 42.81 -1.37
N SER A 67 -19.97 41.62 -1.35
CA SER A 67 -20.43 40.52 -0.50
C SER A 67 -19.29 39.82 0.19
N ILE A 68 -19.59 39.18 1.31
CA ILE A 68 -18.64 38.37 2.08
C ILE A 68 -18.08 37.21 1.25
N ALA A 69 -18.83 36.69 0.28
CA ALA A 69 -18.35 35.67 -0.65
C ALA A 69 -17.22 36.19 -1.57
N VAL A 70 -17.32 37.45 -2.03
CA VAL A 70 -16.24 38.08 -2.81
C VAL A 70 -15.05 38.40 -1.92
N LEU A 71 -15.28 38.87 -0.68
CA LEU A 71 -14.22 39.03 0.32
C LEU A 71 -13.46 37.71 0.57
N ARG A 72 -14.19 36.60 0.76
CA ARG A 72 -13.57 35.27 0.91
C ARG A 72 -12.79 34.85 -0.33
N GLY A 73 -13.31 35.14 -1.52
CA GLY A 73 -12.58 34.93 -2.76
C GLY A 73 -11.27 35.73 -2.80
N ALA A 74 -11.29 37.00 -2.39
CA ALA A 74 -10.11 37.85 -2.33
C ALA A 74 -9.03 37.31 -1.38
N GLU A 75 -9.42 36.86 -0.18
CA GLU A 75 -8.51 36.19 0.77
C GLU A 75 -7.85 34.94 0.18
N VAL A 76 -8.64 34.10 -0.49
CA VAL A 76 -8.15 32.85 -1.10
C VAL A 76 -7.15 33.15 -2.22
N LEU A 77 -7.41 34.17 -3.05
CA LEU A 77 -6.46 34.61 -4.08
C LEU A 77 -5.19 35.21 -3.48
N HIS A 78 -5.33 35.96 -2.37
CA HIS A 78 -4.19 36.52 -1.67
C HIS A 78 -3.28 35.42 -1.10
N ILE A 79 -3.84 34.39 -0.46
CA ILE A 79 -3.06 33.20 -0.03
C ILE A 79 -2.39 32.53 -1.23
N LYS A 80 -3.06 32.41 -2.38
CA LYS A 80 -2.46 31.85 -3.59
C LYS A 80 -1.25 32.68 -4.04
N GLU A 81 -1.35 34.00 -4.02
CA GLU A 81 -0.25 34.92 -4.37
C GLU A 81 0.94 34.76 -3.40
N LEU A 82 0.68 34.69 -2.10
CA LEU A 82 1.71 34.41 -1.09
C LEU A 82 2.41 33.07 -1.35
N LEU A 83 1.65 32.00 -1.57
CA LEU A 83 2.19 30.67 -1.84
C LEU A 83 2.99 30.62 -3.15
N ALA A 84 2.56 31.35 -4.18
CA ALA A 84 3.25 31.41 -5.47
C ALA A 84 4.59 32.18 -5.40
N ARG A 85 4.68 33.19 -4.53
CA ARG A 85 5.91 33.96 -4.29
C ARG A 85 6.85 33.26 -3.30
N SER A 86 6.32 32.33 -2.50
CA SER A 86 7.09 31.56 -1.53
C SER A 86 7.76 30.32 -2.14
N SER A 87 8.96 29.98 -1.65
CA SER A 87 9.58 28.68 -1.96
C SER A 87 9.05 27.59 -1.03
N ILE A 88 8.10 26.79 -1.53
CA ILE A 88 7.62 25.59 -0.83
C ILE A 88 8.63 24.47 -1.04
N ARG A 89 9.22 23.96 0.04
CA ARG A 89 10.25 22.91 -0.01
C ARG A 89 9.72 21.58 0.51
N SER A 90 10.40 20.49 0.14
CA SER A 90 10.13 19.19 0.72
C SER A 90 10.72 19.10 2.12
N PHE A 91 10.22 18.21 2.96
CA PHE A 91 10.76 18.07 4.33
C PHE A 91 12.16 17.47 4.34
N GLU A 92 12.53 16.71 3.31
CA GLU A 92 13.88 16.18 3.09
C GLU A 92 14.92 17.31 2.99
N ASP A 93 14.51 18.52 2.59
CA ASP A 93 15.37 19.69 2.49
C ASP A 93 15.49 20.47 3.82
N ALA A 94 14.96 19.94 4.93
CA ALA A 94 14.89 20.63 6.23
C ALA A 94 16.24 21.21 6.70
N ALA A 95 17.33 20.46 6.51
CA ALA A 95 18.68 20.90 6.90
C ALA A 95 19.16 22.16 6.16
N SER A 96 18.62 22.44 4.97
CA SER A 96 18.95 23.61 4.14
C SER A 96 18.02 24.81 4.36
N CYS A 97 17.03 24.66 5.24
CA CYS A 97 16.00 25.65 5.49
C CYS A 97 16.33 26.54 6.69
N SER A 98 15.82 27.76 6.68
CA SER A 98 15.90 28.63 7.86
C SER A 98 15.19 28.00 9.06
N PRO A 99 15.71 28.11 10.29
CA PRO A 99 15.01 27.70 11.51
C PRO A 99 13.67 28.42 11.73
N SER A 100 13.47 29.58 11.09
CA SER A 100 12.19 30.33 11.10
C SER A 100 11.12 29.71 10.20
N CYS A 101 11.43 28.67 9.43
CA CYS A 101 10.46 27.96 8.62
C CYS A 101 9.48 27.13 9.47
N VAL A 102 8.36 26.77 8.85
CA VAL A 102 7.26 26.02 9.45
C VAL A 102 6.95 24.80 8.60
N VAL A 103 6.78 23.66 9.26
CA VAL A 103 6.33 22.39 8.68
C VAL A 103 4.81 22.39 8.61
N VAL A 104 4.27 22.13 7.43
CA VAL A 104 2.84 22.10 7.14
C VAL A 104 2.45 20.86 6.33
N SER A 105 1.14 20.60 6.21
CA SER A 105 0.61 19.50 5.41
C SER A 105 0.70 19.77 3.92
N ARG A 106 1.36 18.86 3.18
CA ARG A 106 1.40 18.91 1.71
C ARG A 106 0.02 18.61 1.10
N ALA A 107 -0.78 17.75 1.72
CA ALA A 107 -2.15 17.51 1.30
C ALA A 107 -2.99 18.78 1.42
N TRP A 108 -2.81 19.56 2.48
CA TRP A 108 -3.51 20.83 2.65
C TRP A 108 -3.18 21.80 1.52
N LEU A 109 -1.89 21.97 1.18
CA LEU A 109 -1.47 22.82 0.06
C LEU A 109 -2.11 22.38 -1.27
N GLY A 110 -2.18 21.07 -1.51
CA GLY A 110 -2.84 20.51 -2.69
C GLY A 110 -4.36 20.72 -2.71
N ALA A 111 -5.03 20.53 -1.58
CA ALA A 111 -6.47 20.75 -1.46
C ALA A 111 -6.82 22.24 -1.57
N PHE A 112 -6.01 23.11 -0.97
CA PHE A 112 -6.15 24.55 -1.07
C PHE A 112 -6.02 25.04 -2.51
N LYS A 113 -5.05 24.53 -3.27
CA LYS A 113 -4.90 24.83 -4.71
C LYS A 113 -6.18 24.52 -5.50
N LYS A 114 -6.82 23.37 -5.23
CA LYS A 114 -8.10 23.00 -5.87
C LYS A 114 -9.23 23.95 -5.46
N ARG A 115 -9.33 24.28 -4.18
CA ARG A 115 -10.33 25.25 -3.68
C ARG A 115 -10.13 26.63 -4.30
N CYS A 116 -8.88 27.07 -4.46
CA CYS A 116 -8.55 28.33 -5.09
C CYS A 116 -9.04 28.41 -6.54
N GLN A 117 -8.94 27.33 -7.32
CA GLN A 117 -9.44 27.30 -8.70
C GLN A 117 -10.96 27.57 -8.76
N ALA A 118 -11.74 27.06 -7.82
CA ALA A 118 -13.18 27.32 -7.76
C ALA A 118 -13.48 28.81 -7.47
N PHE A 119 -12.77 29.42 -6.53
CA PHE A 119 -12.90 30.86 -6.24
C PHE A 119 -12.38 31.73 -7.38
N GLU A 120 -11.34 31.32 -8.09
CA GLU A 120 -10.86 31.99 -9.30
C GLU A 120 -11.92 32.01 -10.38
N GLN A 121 -12.53 30.87 -10.69
CA GLN A 121 -13.63 30.79 -11.66
C GLN A 121 -14.82 31.66 -11.25
N PHE A 122 -15.17 31.64 -9.96
CA PHE A 122 -16.21 32.49 -9.40
C PHE A 122 -15.90 33.98 -9.57
N LEU A 123 -14.68 34.44 -9.29
CA LEU A 123 -14.33 35.86 -9.42
C LEU A 123 -14.11 36.28 -10.88
N GLN A 124 -13.63 35.39 -11.75
CA GLN A 124 -13.43 35.66 -13.17
C GLN A 124 -14.73 35.99 -13.90
N GLN A 125 -15.89 35.54 -13.41
CA GLN A 125 -17.17 35.90 -14.02
C GLN A 125 -17.43 37.42 -14.01
N PHE A 126 -16.81 38.14 -13.08
CA PHE A 126 -16.92 39.59 -12.92
C PHE A 126 -15.93 40.39 -13.78
N ARG A 127 -14.99 39.72 -14.47
CA ARG A 127 -14.05 40.37 -15.40
C ARG A 127 -14.68 40.76 -16.75
N ARG A 128 -15.87 40.22 -17.08
CA ARG A 128 -16.47 40.33 -18.42
C ARG A 128 -17.49 41.47 -18.50
N THR A 129 -17.50 42.18 -19.64
CA THR A 129 -18.50 43.22 -19.92
C THR A 129 -19.89 42.63 -20.19
N LYS A 130 -20.96 43.43 -19.99
CA LYS A 130 -22.38 43.04 -20.23
C LYS A 130 -22.62 42.33 -21.58
N ARG A 131 -21.81 42.63 -22.62
CA ARG A 131 -21.94 42.08 -23.99
C ARG A 131 -21.48 40.61 -24.09
N GLN A 132 -20.47 40.20 -23.33
CA GLN A 132 -20.02 38.80 -23.27
C GLN A 132 -20.94 37.92 -22.41
N GLN A 133 -21.59 38.50 -21.39
CA GLN A 133 -22.50 37.77 -20.50
C GLN A 133 -23.82 37.40 -21.18
N ARG A 134 -24.36 38.26 -22.07
CA ARG A 134 -25.56 37.94 -22.87
C ARG A 134 -25.40 36.69 -23.75
N ARG A 135 -24.19 36.39 -24.23
CA ARG A 135 -23.89 35.16 -24.98
C ARG A 135 -23.79 33.90 -24.11
N GLN A 136 -23.56 34.05 -22.80
CA GLN A 136 -23.50 32.95 -21.83
C GLN A 136 -24.84 32.70 -21.12
N ASN A 137 -25.67 33.72 -20.93
CA ASN A 137 -26.98 33.59 -20.27
C ASN A 137 -27.95 32.69 -21.06
N THR A 138 -27.80 32.59 -22.38
CA THR A 138 -28.52 31.61 -23.22
C THR A 138 -28.09 30.15 -22.98
N ALA A 139 -26.95 29.91 -22.30
CA ALA A 139 -26.40 28.58 -22.06
C ALA A 139 -26.45 28.13 -20.57
N LYS A 140 -26.87 28.99 -19.63
CA LYS A 140 -26.69 28.78 -18.18
C LYS A 140 -28.00 28.75 -17.39
N LYS A 141 -28.84 27.73 -17.60
CA LYS A 141 -29.90 27.38 -16.63
C LYS A 141 -29.39 26.43 -15.51
N ARG A 142 -28.11 26.02 -15.54
CA ARG A 142 -27.46 25.10 -14.58
C ARG A 142 -26.52 25.76 -13.55
N ASP A 143 -26.07 27.00 -13.76
CA ASP A 143 -24.95 27.59 -12.99
C ASP A 143 -25.33 28.34 -11.70
N ASN A 144 -26.60 28.73 -11.53
CA ASN A 144 -27.03 29.41 -10.29
C ASN A 144 -26.90 28.53 -9.04
N VAL A 145 -26.93 27.20 -9.21
CA VAL A 145 -26.75 26.22 -8.12
C VAL A 145 -25.30 26.15 -7.63
N VAL A 146 -24.32 26.54 -8.46
CA VAL A 146 -22.88 26.50 -8.12
C VAL A 146 -22.47 27.69 -7.26
N SER A 147 -23.06 28.87 -7.51
CA SER A 147 -22.79 30.11 -6.76
C SER A 147 -23.27 30.05 -5.30
N GLU A 148 -24.38 29.36 -5.02
CA GLU A 148 -24.84 29.14 -3.64
C GLU A 148 -24.06 28.06 -2.90
N LYS A 149 -23.60 27.00 -3.59
CA LYS A 149 -22.74 25.96 -3.00
C LYS A 149 -21.34 26.48 -2.63
N LEU A 150 -20.84 27.50 -3.32
CA LEU A 150 -19.56 28.16 -3.04
C LEU A 150 -19.57 29.00 -1.76
N LYS A 151 -20.75 29.40 -1.26
CA LYS A 151 -20.88 30.36 -0.16
C LYS A 151 -20.01 29.95 1.03
N PHE A 152 -20.06 28.68 1.46
CA PHE A 152 -19.22 28.16 2.55
C PHE A 152 -19.07 26.64 2.46
N ALA A 153 -18.80 26.07 1.26
CA ALA A 153 -18.57 24.62 1.12
C ALA A 153 -17.65 24.13 2.25
N ALA A 154 -18.16 23.19 3.04
CA ALA A 154 -17.67 22.84 4.36
C ALA A 154 -16.15 22.70 4.33
N SER A 155 -15.47 23.46 5.20
CA SER A 155 -14.02 23.39 5.41
C SER A 155 -13.51 21.99 5.75
N SER A 156 -14.42 21.03 6.01
CA SER A 156 -14.17 19.58 6.20
C SER A 156 -12.94 19.06 5.46
N SER A 157 -12.87 19.18 4.13
CA SER A 157 -11.73 18.65 3.37
C SER A 157 -10.40 19.34 3.67
N LEU A 158 -10.40 20.65 3.96
CA LEU A 158 -9.18 21.35 4.37
C LEU A 158 -8.84 21.08 5.83
N THR A 159 -9.84 20.92 6.70
CA THR A 159 -9.64 20.51 8.10
C THR A 159 -9.02 19.13 8.18
N GLU A 160 -9.56 18.16 7.44
CA GLU A 160 -9.02 16.80 7.32
C GLU A 160 -7.58 16.82 6.78
N THR A 161 -7.36 17.48 5.64
CA THR A 161 -6.02 17.53 5.02
C THR A 161 -5.01 18.30 5.86
N GLY A 162 -5.43 19.30 6.64
CA GLY A 162 -4.60 20.01 7.62
C GLY A 162 -4.21 19.12 8.81
N ALA A 163 -5.12 18.25 9.25
CA ALA A 163 -4.88 17.31 10.34
C ALA A 163 -4.02 16.09 9.94
N MET A 164 -3.82 15.82 8.64
CA MET A 164 -3.06 14.64 8.17
C MET A 164 -1.58 14.58 8.60
N ILE A 165 -1.01 15.69 9.07
CA ILE A 165 0.36 15.73 9.60
C ILE A 165 0.41 15.57 11.12
N VAL A 166 -0.74 15.42 11.76
CA VAL A 166 -0.88 15.35 13.22
C VAL A 166 -1.41 13.96 13.58
N CYS A 167 -0.90 13.37 14.65
CA CYS A 167 -1.43 12.14 15.21
C CYS A 167 -2.62 12.41 16.15
N ALA A 168 -3.21 11.35 16.71
CA ALA A 168 -4.29 11.47 17.68
C ALA A 168 -3.91 12.22 18.97
N HIS A 169 -2.61 12.32 19.28
CA HIS A 169 -2.06 13.04 20.44
C HIS A 169 -1.87 14.55 20.20
N ASP A 170 -2.40 15.09 19.09
CA ASP A 170 -2.23 16.48 18.64
C ASP A 170 -0.74 16.90 18.43
N ALA A 171 0.13 15.91 18.25
CA ALA A 171 1.56 16.08 17.96
C ALA A 171 1.87 15.69 16.51
N LEU A 172 3.05 16.05 16.02
CA LEU A 172 3.46 15.74 14.64
C LEU A 172 3.50 14.21 14.43
N LEU A 173 2.78 13.72 13.43
CA LEU A 173 2.75 12.31 13.05
C LEU A 173 4.17 11.85 12.66
N PRO A 174 4.70 10.70 13.12
CA PRO A 174 6.06 10.27 12.81
C PRO A 174 6.40 10.25 11.32
N ALA A 175 7.64 10.60 10.96
CA ALA A 175 8.05 10.79 9.57
C ALA A 175 7.92 9.48 8.76
N ALA A 176 8.20 8.34 9.41
CA ALA A 176 8.01 7.00 8.83
C ALA A 176 6.55 6.72 8.41
N GLN A 177 5.58 7.37 9.04
CA GLN A 177 4.15 7.23 8.75
C GLN A 177 3.64 8.31 7.77
N CYS A 178 4.47 9.31 7.44
CA CYS A 178 4.16 10.40 6.50
C CYS A 178 4.31 9.98 5.03
N VAL A 179 3.55 8.98 4.58
CA VAL A 179 3.57 8.50 3.18
C VAL A 179 2.45 9.10 2.32
N GLY A 180 2.72 9.28 1.02
CA GLY A 180 1.72 9.74 0.05
C GLY A 180 1.11 11.11 0.38
N ARG A 181 -0.14 11.11 0.85
CA ARG A 181 -0.91 12.34 1.15
C ARG A 181 -0.53 12.99 2.48
N SER A 182 0.01 12.26 3.45
CA SER A 182 0.44 12.81 4.76
C SER A 182 1.87 13.40 4.73
N ARG A 183 2.45 13.60 3.54
CA ARG A 183 3.77 14.20 3.40
C ARG A 183 3.82 15.61 3.99
N ARG A 184 4.97 15.92 4.59
CA ARG A 184 5.31 17.23 5.14
C ARG A 184 5.83 18.15 4.03
N ALA A 185 5.56 19.44 4.17
CA ALA A 185 6.14 20.50 3.34
C ALA A 185 6.65 21.62 4.24
N ILE A 186 7.64 22.37 3.76
CA ILE A 186 8.23 23.48 4.49
C ILE A 186 7.88 24.79 3.79
N ILE A 187 7.38 25.76 4.55
CA ILE A 187 7.15 27.14 4.11
C ILE A 187 7.84 28.12 5.07
N SER A 188 8.09 29.35 4.64
CA SER A 188 8.66 30.36 5.53
C SER A 188 7.67 30.72 6.65
N GLY A 189 8.19 31.03 7.83
CA GLY A 189 7.36 31.40 8.98
C GLY A 189 6.55 32.67 8.75
N ASP A 190 7.09 33.64 8.01
CA ASP A 190 6.39 34.89 7.69
C ASP A 190 5.15 34.61 6.84
N VAL A 191 5.31 33.79 5.78
CA VAL A 191 4.20 33.37 4.92
C VAL A 191 3.18 32.55 5.70
N PHE A 192 3.62 31.65 6.58
CA PHE A 192 2.70 30.88 7.44
C PHE A 192 1.86 31.79 8.33
N ARG A 193 2.48 32.78 9.01
CA ARG A 193 1.77 33.71 9.89
C ARG A 193 0.70 34.50 9.14
N GLU A 194 1.00 34.95 7.93
CA GLU A 194 0.02 35.66 7.09
C GLU A 194 -1.14 34.74 6.64
N ILE A 195 -0.84 33.51 6.24
CA ILE A 195 -1.86 32.55 5.78
C ILE A 195 -2.77 32.12 6.93
N ALA A 196 -2.21 31.86 8.12
CA ALA A 196 -2.94 31.34 9.27
C ALA A 196 -4.12 32.24 9.71
N VAL A 197 -4.05 33.55 9.43
CA VAL A 197 -5.15 34.50 9.67
C VAL A 197 -6.40 34.16 8.87
N TYR A 198 -6.24 33.71 7.62
CA TYR A 198 -7.36 33.46 6.71
C TYR A 198 -7.67 31.97 6.54
N ALA A 199 -6.77 31.10 6.99
CA ALA A 199 -6.86 29.64 6.88
C ALA A 199 -6.49 28.98 8.23
N PRO A 200 -7.34 29.11 9.26
CA PRO A 200 -7.09 28.53 10.59
C PRO A 200 -6.97 27.00 10.59
N GLU A 201 -7.48 26.34 9.54
CA GLU A 201 -7.34 24.90 9.34
C GLU A 201 -5.91 24.45 8.99
N LEU A 202 -5.02 25.37 8.59
CA LEU A 202 -3.62 25.06 8.30
C LEU A 202 -2.84 24.91 9.60
N ARG A 203 -2.52 23.68 9.97
CA ARG A 203 -1.62 23.37 11.09
C ARG A 203 -0.16 23.59 10.67
N GLY A 204 0.60 24.24 11.56
CA GLY A 204 2.02 24.51 11.35
C GLY A 204 2.84 24.23 12.59
N PHE A 205 3.99 23.59 12.39
CA PHE A 205 4.96 23.27 13.45
C PHE A 205 6.28 23.96 13.15
N SER A 206 6.86 24.67 14.12
CA SER A 206 8.16 25.33 13.91
C SER A 206 9.23 24.30 13.56
N LEU A 207 9.99 24.54 12.48
CA LEU A 207 11.04 23.62 12.06
C LEU A 207 12.13 23.43 13.13
N ARG A 208 12.38 24.45 13.96
CA ARG A 208 13.39 24.41 15.03
C ARG A 208 13.03 23.43 16.15
N SER A 209 11.75 23.28 16.45
CA SER A 209 11.26 22.52 17.61
C SER A 209 10.35 21.36 17.22
N CYS A 210 10.18 21.10 15.91
CA CYS A 210 9.34 20.00 15.48
C CYS A 210 10.05 18.68 15.79
N CYS A 211 9.39 17.84 16.56
CA CYS A 211 9.77 16.46 16.77
C CYS A 211 8.57 15.56 16.45
N ASP A 212 8.88 14.32 16.10
CA ASP A 212 7.85 13.29 15.95
C ASP A 212 7.21 13.01 17.32
N CYS A 213 5.94 12.65 17.32
CA CYS A 213 5.22 12.30 18.54
C CYS A 213 5.90 11.12 19.25
N THR A 214 6.45 11.36 20.45
CA THR A 214 7.19 10.35 21.23
C THR A 214 6.36 9.10 21.48
N THR A 215 5.07 9.23 21.82
CA THR A 215 4.17 8.09 22.02
C THR A 215 4.05 7.24 20.76
N CYS A 216 3.82 7.85 19.60
CA CYS A 216 3.68 7.12 18.35
C CYS A 216 4.99 6.48 17.89
N VAL A 217 6.14 7.10 18.18
CA VAL A 217 7.46 6.53 17.92
C VAL A 217 7.67 5.28 18.79
N LEU A 218 7.44 5.37 20.10
CA LEU A 218 7.57 4.23 21.02
C LEU A 218 6.61 3.09 20.68
N GLU A 219 5.36 3.39 20.34
CA GLU A 219 4.39 2.39 19.89
C GLU A 219 4.79 1.72 18.57
N GLN A 220 5.48 2.42 17.70
CA GLN A 220 6.00 1.85 16.46
C GLN A 220 7.19 0.94 16.75
N GLU A 221 8.15 1.41 17.55
CA GLU A 221 9.31 0.62 17.97
C GLU A 221 8.88 -0.66 18.71
N ALA A 222 7.90 -0.58 19.60
CA ALA A 222 7.35 -1.73 20.32
C ALA A 222 6.72 -2.75 19.36
N ARG A 223 5.95 -2.29 18.36
CA ARG A 223 5.35 -3.17 17.34
C ARG A 223 6.39 -3.83 16.44
N GLU A 224 7.43 -3.10 16.07
CA GLU A 224 8.53 -3.65 15.27
C GLU A 224 9.32 -4.69 16.06
N LEU A 225 9.56 -4.44 17.36
CA LEU A 225 10.21 -5.39 18.26
C LEU A 225 9.38 -6.65 18.46
N GLU A 226 8.07 -6.52 18.71
CA GLU A 226 7.15 -7.66 18.83
C GLU A 226 7.11 -8.47 17.53
N ALA A 227 7.10 -7.81 16.37
CA ALA A 227 7.11 -8.48 15.07
C ALA A 227 8.41 -9.28 14.84
N GLU A 228 9.57 -8.71 15.19
CA GLU A 228 10.85 -9.39 15.04
C GLU A 228 11.01 -10.53 16.07
N GLU A 229 10.53 -10.34 17.31
CA GLU A 229 10.49 -11.40 18.32
C GLU A 229 9.58 -12.55 17.89
N LYS A 230 8.40 -12.26 17.33
CA LYS A 230 7.49 -13.27 16.78
C LYS A 230 8.13 -14.03 15.60
N LYS A 231 8.85 -13.31 14.73
CA LYS A 231 9.59 -13.91 13.60
C LYS A 231 10.71 -14.81 14.08
N ARG A 232 11.48 -14.37 15.08
CA ARG A 232 12.54 -15.16 15.71
C ARG A 232 11.97 -16.40 16.41
N SER A 233 10.93 -16.22 17.22
CA SER A 233 10.25 -17.31 17.92
C SER A 233 9.68 -18.34 16.95
N ARG A 234 9.11 -17.91 15.82
CA ARG A 234 8.63 -18.80 14.77
C ARG A 234 9.77 -19.57 14.12
N PHE A 235 10.87 -18.89 13.79
CA PHE A 235 12.05 -19.57 13.24
C PHE A 235 12.60 -20.61 14.22
N ASP A 236 12.77 -20.22 15.48
CA ASP A 236 13.29 -21.09 16.53
C ASP A 236 12.36 -22.29 16.78
N ALA A 237 11.04 -22.08 16.88
CA ALA A 237 10.07 -23.16 17.06
C ALA A 237 10.08 -24.17 15.89
N GLU A 238 10.25 -23.68 14.66
CA GLU A 238 10.13 -24.52 13.46
C GLU A 238 11.44 -25.16 13.01
N ILE A 239 12.57 -24.64 13.46
CA ILE A 239 13.90 -25.02 12.97
C ILE A 239 14.85 -25.46 14.08
N ALA A 240 14.80 -24.86 15.27
CA ALA A 240 15.81 -25.08 16.30
C ALA A 240 15.96 -26.56 16.66
N GLY A 241 17.21 -26.99 16.84
CA GLY A 241 17.57 -28.36 17.21
C GLY A 241 17.52 -29.39 16.08
N SER A 242 17.25 -29.00 14.82
CA SER A 242 17.34 -29.92 13.67
C SER A 242 18.18 -29.31 12.54
N GLU A 243 19.35 -29.90 12.29
CA GLU A 243 20.21 -29.57 11.15
C GLU A 243 19.53 -29.95 9.82
N GLU A 244 18.74 -31.01 9.83
CA GLU A 244 17.97 -31.49 8.68
C GLU A 244 16.97 -30.44 8.19
N MET A 245 16.26 -29.80 9.12
CA MET A 245 15.28 -28.75 8.79
C MET A 245 15.96 -27.47 8.32
N LEU A 246 17.14 -27.14 8.85
CA LEU A 246 17.98 -26.05 8.33
C LEU A 246 18.43 -26.32 6.90
N ASP A 247 18.93 -27.53 6.63
CA ASP A 247 19.38 -27.94 5.30
C ASP A 247 18.25 -27.91 4.28
N LEU A 248 17.07 -28.42 4.64
CA LEU A 248 15.87 -28.39 3.81
C LEU A 248 15.39 -26.95 3.53
N LEU A 249 15.50 -26.05 4.52
CA LEU A 249 15.14 -24.64 4.36
C LEU A 249 16.06 -23.95 3.35
N GLN A 250 17.36 -24.23 3.39
CA GLN A 250 18.38 -23.62 2.53
C GLN A 250 18.46 -24.24 1.12
N ARG A 251 17.88 -25.42 0.92
CA ARG A 251 17.91 -26.17 -0.34
C ARG A 251 17.23 -25.41 -1.50
N LYS A 252 17.93 -25.35 -2.64
CA LYS A 252 17.43 -24.75 -3.89
C LYS A 252 17.11 -25.77 -4.98
N ASN A 253 17.78 -26.92 -4.98
CA ASN A 253 17.80 -27.84 -6.13
C ASN A 253 16.65 -28.87 -6.13
N GLY A 254 15.82 -28.89 -5.09
CA GLY A 254 14.68 -29.84 -4.97
C GLY A 254 15.06 -31.29 -4.64
N PHE A 255 16.33 -31.56 -4.36
CA PHE A 255 16.85 -32.86 -3.89
C PHE A 255 18.12 -32.66 -3.04
N PRO A 256 18.51 -33.62 -2.18
CA PRO A 256 19.68 -33.48 -1.31
C PRO A 256 20.99 -33.62 -2.09
N LYS A 257 22.05 -32.94 -1.64
CA LYS A 257 23.36 -32.89 -2.32
C LYS A 257 24.02 -34.27 -2.51
N GLY A 258 23.71 -35.24 -1.63
CA GLY A 258 24.25 -36.60 -1.67
C GLY A 258 23.39 -37.62 -2.44
N LEU A 259 22.35 -37.19 -3.16
CA LEU A 259 21.50 -38.13 -3.92
C LEU A 259 22.25 -38.79 -5.09
N PHE A 260 23.07 -38.00 -5.79
CA PHE A 260 23.89 -38.46 -6.92
C PHE A 260 25.37 -38.41 -6.56
N SER A 261 26.15 -39.31 -7.13
CA SER A 261 27.61 -39.29 -7.02
C SER A 261 28.16 -38.00 -7.66
N PRO A 262 29.23 -37.39 -7.10
CA PRO A 262 29.97 -36.35 -7.79
C PRO A 262 30.35 -36.83 -9.19
N VAL A 263 30.08 -36.02 -10.22
CA VAL A 263 30.37 -36.37 -11.62
C VAL A 263 31.67 -35.68 -12.01
N ASP A 264 32.73 -36.44 -12.28
CA ASP A 264 34.04 -35.87 -12.63
C ASP A 264 34.16 -35.37 -14.08
N THR A 265 33.13 -35.48 -14.93
CA THR A 265 33.25 -35.08 -16.35
C THR A 265 31.94 -34.58 -16.97
N VAL A 266 32.07 -33.51 -17.76
CA VAL A 266 31.01 -32.88 -18.55
C VAL A 266 30.49 -33.87 -19.59
N GLY A 267 29.25 -34.36 -19.42
CA GLY A 267 28.54 -35.21 -20.39
C GLY A 267 28.07 -36.56 -19.87
N SER A 268 28.43 -36.96 -18.64
CA SER A 268 27.97 -38.24 -18.07
C SER A 268 26.59 -38.12 -17.40
N ARG A 269 25.74 -39.14 -17.62
CA ARG A 269 24.41 -39.30 -17.01
C ARG A 269 24.58 -39.36 -15.48
N GLN A 270 23.75 -38.64 -14.72
CA GLN A 270 23.87 -38.62 -13.26
C GLN A 270 23.64 -40.02 -12.70
N GLN A 271 24.60 -40.55 -11.94
CA GLN A 271 24.48 -41.85 -11.28
C GLN A 271 24.12 -41.64 -9.81
N LEU A 272 23.16 -42.41 -9.30
CA LEU A 272 22.80 -42.37 -7.89
C LEU A 272 24.02 -42.70 -7.04
N ALA A 273 24.18 -42.00 -5.92
CA ALA A 273 25.33 -42.19 -5.04
C ALA A 273 25.37 -43.64 -4.53
N GLN A 274 26.55 -44.26 -4.60
CA GLN A 274 26.77 -45.54 -3.98
C GLN A 274 27.03 -45.31 -2.50
N HIS A 275 26.12 -45.79 -1.64
CA HIS A 275 26.27 -45.70 -0.20
C HIS A 275 27.06 -46.92 0.28
N TRP A 276 28.38 -46.78 0.38
CA TRP A 276 29.28 -47.82 0.90
C TRP A 276 29.36 -47.72 2.42
N ALA A 277 29.11 -48.83 3.11
CA ALA A 277 29.22 -48.87 4.57
C ALA A 277 30.70 -48.79 4.99
N VAL A 278 31.11 -47.67 5.59
CA VAL A 278 32.34 -47.57 6.37
C VAL A 278 31.93 -47.41 7.83
N GLY A 279 32.20 -48.42 8.67
CA GLY A 279 32.00 -48.30 10.12
C GLY A 279 30.60 -48.63 10.67
N GLY A 280 29.81 -49.48 10.02
CA GLY A 280 28.66 -50.13 10.66
C GLY A 280 27.33 -49.36 10.71
N ARG A 281 27.12 -48.33 9.87
CA ARG A 281 25.78 -47.76 9.62
C ARG A 281 25.35 -47.96 8.17
N SER A 282 24.05 -48.32 8.04
CA SER A 282 23.21 -48.69 6.87
C SER A 282 23.86 -48.93 5.49
N LYS A 283 23.51 -50.08 4.88
CA LYS A 283 23.86 -50.51 3.51
C LYS A 283 23.15 -49.71 2.40
N TYR A 284 22.24 -48.80 2.76
CA TYR A 284 21.35 -48.09 1.83
C TYR A 284 20.93 -46.73 2.39
N ALA A 285 20.57 -45.81 1.49
CA ALA A 285 20.02 -44.50 1.85
C ALA A 285 18.54 -44.42 1.49
N THR A 286 17.71 -43.98 2.44
CA THR A 286 16.26 -43.81 2.25
C THR A 286 15.93 -42.35 1.96
N TYR A 287 15.04 -42.14 1.01
CA TYR A 287 14.53 -40.83 0.61
C TYR A 287 13.00 -40.84 0.52
N PHE A 288 12.38 -39.67 0.66
CA PHE A 288 10.94 -39.47 0.57
C PHE A 288 10.57 -38.33 -0.38
N LEU A 289 9.33 -38.34 -0.85
CA LEU A 289 8.74 -37.30 -1.68
C LEU A 289 7.86 -36.37 -0.84
N VAL A 290 8.09 -35.06 -0.98
CA VAL A 290 7.28 -34.01 -0.34
C VAL A 290 6.76 -33.04 -1.42
N PRO A 291 5.48 -32.65 -1.40
CA PRO A 291 4.95 -31.73 -2.40
C PRO A 291 5.69 -30.39 -2.38
N LYS A 292 6.21 -29.96 -3.54
CA LYS A 292 6.95 -28.68 -3.67
C LYS A 292 6.11 -27.47 -3.29
N LYS A 293 4.80 -27.52 -3.58
CA LYS A 293 3.85 -26.46 -3.17
C LYS A 293 3.77 -26.34 -1.64
N TRP A 294 3.75 -27.47 -0.94
CA TRP A 294 3.73 -27.51 0.51
C TRP A 294 5.05 -26.97 1.09
N LEU A 295 6.20 -27.43 0.59
CA LEU A 295 7.51 -26.93 1.02
C LEU A 295 7.68 -25.43 0.77
N ASN A 296 7.17 -24.90 -0.35
CA ASN A 296 7.19 -23.46 -0.59
C ASN A 296 6.35 -22.68 0.41
N LYS A 297 5.20 -23.22 0.83
CA LYS A 297 4.37 -22.61 1.88
C LYS A 297 5.10 -22.66 3.23
N TRP A 298 5.67 -23.81 3.57
CA TRP A 298 6.48 -24.00 4.78
C TRP A 298 7.67 -23.02 4.83
N ARG A 299 8.46 -22.91 3.76
CA ARG A 299 9.60 -21.96 3.69
C ARG A 299 9.16 -20.50 3.89
N LYS A 300 7.99 -20.12 3.33
CA LYS A 300 7.43 -18.77 3.54
C LYS A 300 6.99 -18.55 4.98
N PHE A 301 6.33 -19.55 5.57
CA PHE A 301 5.90 -19.53 6.96
C PHE A 301 7.09 -19.34 7.91
N VAL A 302 8.10 -20.22 7.82
CA VAL A 302 9.32 -20.17 8.64
C VAL A 302 10.06 -18.84 8.48
N ARG A 303 10.17 -18.31 7.25
CA ARG A 303 10.83 -17.03 6.97
C ARG A 303 9.97 -15.80 7.30
N SER A 304 8.79 -15.99 7.88
CA SER A 304 7.82 -14.93 8.16
C SER A 304 7.47 -14.06 6.94
N GLN A 305 7.45 -14.69 5.75
CA GLN A 305 6.99 -14.11 4.49
C GLN A 305 5.50 -14.41 4.23
N GLY A 306 4.90 -15.28 5.05
CA GLY A 306 3.47 -15.56 5.10
C GLY A 306 3.09 -16.02 6.50
N ASP A 307 1.83 -15.78 6.88
CA ASP A 307 1.35 -16.10 8.23
C ASP A 307 0.76 -17.51 8.37
N ASP A 308 0.33 -18.10 7.25
CA ASP A 308 -0.33 -19.40 7.27
C ASP A 308 0.68 -20.55 7.42
N ALA A 309 0.52 -21.31 8.51
CA ALA A 309 1.20 -22.59 8.66
C ALA A 309 0.88 -23.50 7.44
N PRO A 310 1.85 -24.32 6.99
CA PRO A 310 1.67 -25.14 5.79
C PRO A 310 0.60 -26.22 5.94
N GLY A 311 0.24 -26.60 7.18
CA GLY A 311 -0.64 -27.73 7.47
C GLY A 311 0.08 -29.07 7.31
N PRO A 312 -0.62 -30.21 7.35
CA PRO A 312 0.00 -31.52 7.22
C PRO A 312 0.57 -31.76 5.82
N VAL A 313 1.58 -32.64 5.74
CA VAL A 313 2.14 -33.08 4.46
C VAL A 313 1.18 -34.08 3.81
N LEU A 314 0.59 -33.70 2.68
CA LEU A 314 -0.41 -34.50 1.97
C LEU A 314 0.17 -35.13 0.70
N ASN A 315 0.24 -36.46 0.68
CA ASN A 315 0.75 -37.27 -0.43
C ASN A 315 -0.31 -38.22 -1.03
N ALA A 316 -1.60 -38.04 -0.70
CA ALA A 316 -2.68 -38.94 -1.14
C ALA A 316 -2.71 -39.21 -2.66
N GLU A 317 -2.33 -38.23 -3.49
CA GLU A 317 -2.31 -38.39 -4.96
C GLU A 317 -1.24 -39.35 -5.47
N LEU A 318 -0.24 -39.66 -4.64
CA LEU A 318 0.78 -40.65 -4.92
C LEU A 318 0.36 -42.06 -4.50
N VAL A 319 -0.90 -42.24 -4.08
CA VAL A 319 -1.42 -43.53 -3.62
C VAL A 319 -2.61 -43.94 -4.48
N CYS A 320 -2.50 -45.12 -5.08
CA CYS A 320 -3.63 -45.81 -5.67
C CYS A 320 -4.43 -46.48 -4.55
N LEU A 321 -5.55 -45.87 -4.14
CA LEU A 321 -6.40 -46.42 -3.08
C LEU A 321 -6.95 -47.82 -3.42
N SER A 322 -7.32 -48.05 -4.69
CA SER A 322 -7.89 -49.33 -5.13
C SER A 322 -6.89 -50.49 -5.06
N HIS A 323 -5.61 -50.22 -5.32
CA HIS A 323 -4.57 -51.25 -5.39
C HIS A 323 -3.61 -51.22 -4.19
N GLN A 324 -3.75 -50.25 -3.29
CA GLN A 324 -2.83 -49.99 -2.17
C GLN A 324 -1.37 -49.91 -2.61
N LYS A 325 -1.15 -49.30 -3.79
CA LYS A 325 0.15 -49.16 -4.45
C LYS A 325 0.48 -47.70 -4.67
N THR A 326 1.76 -47.36 -4.88
CA THR A 326 2.16 -45.98 -5.15
C THR A 326 1.96 -45.62 -6.62
N ILE A 327 1.54 -44.39 -6.89
CA ILE A 327 1.47 -43.82 -8.23
C ILE A 327 2.56 -42.74 -8.32
N VAL A 328 3.71 -43.10 -8.87
CA VAL A 328 4.86 -42.20 -8.94
C VAL A 328 4.77 -41.31 -10.18
N PRO A 329 5.05 -39.99 -10.08
CA PRO A 329 5.10 -39.13 -11.26
C PRO A 329 6.23 -39.58 -12.19
N PRO A 330 5.98 -39.76 -13.51
CA PRO A 330 6.98 -40.28 -14.45
C PRO A 330 8.31 -39.51 -14.46
N TYR A 331 8.26 -38.19 -14.24
CA TYR A 331 9.48 -37.38 -14.20
C TYR A 331 10.40 -37.76 -13.02
N ILE A 332 9.87 -38.27 -11.91
CA ILE A 332 10.69 -38.69 -10.77
C ILE A 332 11.48 -39.94 -11.17
N SER A 333 10.83 -40.94 -11.75
CA SER A 333 11.50 -42.16 -12.22
C SER A 333 12.54 -41.86 -13.30
N MET A 334 12.24 -40.95 -14.24
CA MET A 334 13.23 -40.45 -15.20
C MET A 334 14.40 -39.76 -14.51
N PHE A 335 14.14 -38.86 -13.56
CA PHE A 335 15.17 -38.13 -12.85
C PHE A 335 16.10 -39.07 -12.07
N LEU A 336 15.54 -40.04 -11.33
CA LEU A 336 16.30 -41.06 -10.61
C LEU A 336 17.08 -42.00 -11.54
N SER A 337 16.64 -42.13 -12.80
CA SER A 337 17.38 -42.82 -13.85
C SER A 337 18.51 -41.97 -14.47
N GLY A 338 18.79 -40.78 -13.93
CA GLY A 338 19.96 -39.96 -14.27
C GLY A 338 19.75 -38.88 -15.34
N PHE A 339 18.51 -38.62 -15.75
CA PHE A 339 18.16 -37.45 -16.56
C PHE A 339 18.13 -36.18 -15.70
N SER A 340 18.33 -35.00 -16.29
CA SER A 340 18.22 -33.76 -15.51
C SER A 340 16.75 -33.50 -15.12
N LEU A 341 16.52 -32.87 -13.95
CA LEU A 341 15.17 -32.59 -13.46
C LEU A 341 14.35 -31.79 -14.49
N GLU A 342 14.98 -30.84 -15.18
CA GLU A 342 14.32 -30.05 -16.23
C GLU A 342 13.90 -30.91 -17.43
N GLN A 343 14.77 -31.83 -17.88
CA GLN A 343 14.44 -32.75 -18.97
C GLN A 343 13.28 -33.68 -18.59
N SER A 344 13.33 -34.26 -17.39
CA SER A 344 12.29 -35.16 -16.89
C SER A 344 10.94 -34.46 -16.76
N LEU A 345 10.92 -33.22 -16.25
CA LEU A 345 9.70 -32.41 -16.15
C LEU A 345 9.13 -32.07 -17.52
N LYS A 346 9.97 -31.65 -18.48
CA LYS A 346 9.53 -31.35 -19.85
C LYS A 346 8.91 -32.58 -20.53
N ALA A 347 9.56 -33.74 -20.41
CA ALA A 347 9.05 -34.99 -20.99
C ALA A 347 7.69 -35.40 -20.40
N THR A 348 7.53 -35.25 -19.09
CA THR A 348 6.26 -35.59 -18.41
C THR A 348 5.15 -34.58 -18.68
N GLN A 349 5.50 -33.30 -18.85
CA GLN A 349 4.51 -32.29 -19.24
C GLN A 349 4.00 -32.52 -20.67
N ALA A 350 4.85 -33.00 -21.57
CA ALA A 350 4.46 -33.35 -22.93
C ALA A 350 3.46 -34.52 -22.98
N SER A 351 3.53 -35.47 -22.03
CA SER A 351 2.62 -36.62 -21.97
C SER A 351 1.29 -36.34 -21.26
N LEU A 352 1.26 -35.39 -20.32
CA LEU A 352 0.07 -35.04 -19.51
C LEU A 352 -0.84 -33.96 -20.16
N GLY A 353 -0.44 -33.38 -21.30
CA GLY A 353 -1.23 -32.38 -22.01
C GLY A 353 -1.41 -31.08 -21.21
N SER A 354 -2.66 -30.61 -21.06
CA SER A 354 -3.00 -29.29 -20.49
C SER A 354 -2.93 -29.20 -18.96
N THR A 355 -2.78 -30.33 -18.26
CA THR A 355 -2.73 -30.33 -16.79
C THR A 355 -1.27 -30.28 -16.32
N PRO A 356 -0.85 -29.26 -15.56
CA PRO A 356 0.51 -29.21 -15.03
C PRO A 356 0.71 -30.30 -13.97
N ALA A 357 1.76 -31.12 -14.13
CA ALA A 357 2.11 -32.13 -13.16
C ALA A 357 2.43 -31.48 -11.80
N ARG A 358 1.89 -32.03 -10.70
CA ARG A 358 2.37 -31.59 -9.37
C ARG A 358 3.83 -31.98 -9.19
N GLN A 359 4.60 -31.02 -8.70
CA GLN A 359 6.02 -31.16 -8.46
C GLN A 359 6.28 -31.56 -7.00
N TYR A 360 7.25 -32.43 -6.81
CA TYR A 360 7.71 -32.95 -5.54
C TYR A 360 9.20 -32.65 -5.40
N GLU A 361 9.65 -32.47 -4.17
CA GLU A 361 11.07 -32.45 -3.82
C GLU A 361 11.43 -33.77 -3.12
N ILE A 362 12.65 -34.21 -3.32
CA ILE A 362 13.22 -35.38 -2.65
C ILE A 362 13.87 -34.91 -1.35
N VAL A 363 13.55 -35.57 -0.25
CA VAL A 363 14.12 -35.30 1.08
C VAL A 363 14.80 -36.54 1.63
N THR A 364 15.80 -36.36 2.50
CA THR A 364 16.45 -37.49 3.19
C THR A 364 15.53 -38.09 4.25
N TYR A 365 15.90 -39.25 4.79
CA TYR A 365 15.19 -39.85 5.90
C TYR A 365 15.06 -38.91 7.12
N GLY A 366 16.17 -38.30 7.56
CA GLY A 366 16.16 -37.40 8.72
C GLY A 366 15.32 -36.14 8.50
N GLU A 367 15.32 -35.60 7.28
CA GLU A 367 14.44 -34.48 6.92
C GLU A 367 12.97 -34.86 6.92
N TRP A 368 12.64 -36.05 6.41
CA TRP A 368 11.29 -36.56 6.44
C TRP A 368 10.80 -36.78 7.86
N GLU A 369 11.63 -37.38 8.72
CA GLU A 369 11.32 -37.59 10.14
C GLU A 369 11.07 -36.25 10.85
N ALA A 370 11.95 -35.27 10.68
CA ALA A 370 11.78 -33.95 11.26
C ALA A 370 10.51 -33.22 10.75
N LEU A 371 10.14 -33.39 9.48
CA LEU A 371 8.87 -32.88 8.95
C LEU A 371 7.66 -33.62 9.52
N TYR A 372 7.75 -34.94 9.61
CA TYR A 372 6.68 -35.80 10.10
C TYR A 372 6.34 -35.49 11.56
N ASP A 373 7.36 -35.37 12.41
CA ASP A 373 7.22 -35.09 13.84
C ASP A 373 6.57 -33.72 14.11
N ARG A 374 6.81 -32.73 13.24
CA ARG A 374 6.33 -31.35 13.43
C ARG A 374 4.98 -31.07 12.78
N TYR A 375 4.72 -31.65 11.61
CA TYR A 375 3.56 -31.28 10.79
C TYR A 375 2.55 -32.39 10.60
N CYS A 376 2.87 -33.62 11.00
CA CYS A 376 2.18 -34.83 10.61
C CYS A 376 2.16 -35.04 9.08
N ALA A 377 2.31 -36.29 8.65
CA ALA A 377 2.07 -36.65 7.25
C ALA A 377 1.01 -37.74 7.16
N GLU A 378 0.15 -37.63 6.16
CA GLU A 378 -0.89 -38.64 5.89
C GLU A 378 -0.26 -39.95 5.39
N PHE A 379 0.68 -39.85 4.44
CA PHE A 379 1.32 -41.01 3.83
C PHE A 379 2.76 -40.72 3.41
N ALA A 380 3.65 -41.67 3.71
CA ALA A 380 5.06 -41.60 3.32
C ALA A 380 5.28 -42.33 1.99
N VAL A 381 5.66 -41.59 0.94
CA VAL A 381 6.11 -42.19 -0.32
C VAL A 381 7.62 -42.05 -0.41
N GLY A 382 8.32 -43.17 -0.30
CA GLY A 382 9.77 -43.18 -0.29
C GLY A 382 10.39 -44.32 -1.08
N PHE A 383 11.68 -44.20 -1.33
CA PHE A 383 12.51 -45.17 -2.03
C PHE A 383 13.86 -45.30 -1.34
N ASP A 384 14.46 -46.47 -1.48
CA ASP A 384 15.80 -46.78 -0.98
C ASP A 384 16.78 -46.83 -2.16
N VAL A 385 17.96 -46.24 -1.98
CA VAL A 385 19.07 -46.34 -2.93
C VAL A 385 20.04 -47.40 -2.42
N ILE A 386 20.16 -48.49 -3.17
CA ILE A 386 21.00 -49.66 -2.88
C ILE A 386 21.93 -49.86 -4.08
N ASN A 387 23.24 -49.79 -3.86
CA ASN A 387 24.26 -50.00 -4.91
C ASN A 387 24.05 -49.15 -6.18
N GLY A 388 23.61 -47.89 -6.02
CA GLY A 388 23.37 -46.99 -7.17
C GLY A 388 22.06 -47.25 -7.93
N ALA A 389 21.18 -48.11 -7.43
CA ALA A 389 19.83 -48.34 -7.96
C ALA A 389 18.76 -47.96 -6.93
N TYR A 390 17.68 -47.33 -7.37
CA TYR A 390 16.56 -46.98 -6.49
C TYR A 390 15.51 -48.10 -6.46
N HIS A 391 14.88 -48.28 -5.29
CA HIS A 391 13.83 -49.27 -5.06
C HIS A 391 12.70 -48.61 -4.26
N TRP A 392 11.49 -48.56 -4.82
CA TRP A 392 10.34 -48.00 -4.10
C TRP A 392 9.95 -48.89 -2.92
N ARG A 393 9.69 -48.27 -1.76
CA ARG A 393 9.29 -48.99 -0.54
C ARG A 393 7.90 -49.59 -0.63
N THR A 394 7.03 -48.95 -1.41
CA THR A 394 5.72 -49.47 -1.80
C THR A 394 5.73 -49.73 -3.30
N GLN A 395 5.22 -50.88 -3.74
CA GLN A 395 5.20 -51.23 -5.16
C GLN A 395 4.44 -50.19 -5.98
N GLU A 396 5.00 -49.82 -7.13
CA GLU A 396 4.33 -48.96 -8.10
C GLU A 396 3.07 -49.63 -8.67
N CYS A 397 2.00 -48.86 -8.81
CA CYS A 397 0.79 -49.28 -9.48
C CYS A 397 1.02 -49.26 -10.99
N GLN A 398 1.09 -50.45 -11.60
CA GLN A 398 1.25 -50.60 -13.05
C GLN A 398 -0.07 -50.41 -13.83
N VAL A 399 -1.19 -50.28 -13.11
CA VAL A 399 -2.54 -50.16 -13.69
C VAL A 399 -3.01 -48.71 -13.73
N CYS A 400 -2.69 -47.93 -12.68
CA CYS A 400 -3.11 -46.55 -12.55
C CYS A 400 -1.95 -45.61 -12.86
N ASN A 401 -2.13 -44.74 -13.84
CA ASN A 401 -1.12 -43.76 -14.21
C ASN A 401 -1.29 -42.45 -13.44
N TYR A 402 -0.16 -41.83 -13.09
CA TYR A 402 -0.13 -40.50 -12.49
C TYR A 402 -0.79 -39.47 -13.43
N GLY A 403 -1.68 -38.62 -12.89
CA GLY A 403 -2.36 -37.57 -13.65
C GLY A 403 -3.55 -38.03 -14.50
N MET A 404 -3.83 -39.33 -14.55
CA MET A 404 -5.09 -39.87 -15.09
C MET A 404 -6.11 -39.91 -13.95
N GLY A 405 -6.77 -38.78 -13.71
CA GLY A 405 -7.83 -38.69 -12.71
C GLY A 405 -8.89 -39.75 -12.94
N GLY A 406 -9.17 -40.55 -11.91
CA GLY A 406 -10.37 -41.37 -11.81
C GLY A 406 -11.60 -40.50 -11.71
N GLY A 407 -12.05 -39.94 -12.83
CA GLY A 407 -13.46 -39.61 -13.02
C GLY A 407 -14.21 -40.88 -13.43
N PRO A 408 -15.45 -41.09 -12.99
CA PRO A 408 -16.25 -42.19 -13.51
C PRO A 408 -16.36 -42.02 -15.02
N SER A 409 -15.79 -42.94 -15.78
CA SER A 409 -16.13 -43.13 -17.19
C SER A 409 -17.53 -43.71 -17.26
N SER A 410 -18.55 -42.89 -16.98
CA SER A 410 -19.94 -43.20 -17.22
C SER A 410 -20.45 -42.31 -18.34
N ASN A 411 -19.99 -42.58 -19.56
CA ASN A 411 -20.67 -42.20 -20.79
C ASN A 411 -20.40 -43.28 -21.84
N GLN A 412 -20.82 -44.51 -21.53
CA GLN A 412 -21.30 -45.39 -22.58
C GLN A 412 -22.81 -45.19 -22.70
N PRO A 413 -23.33 -44.83 -23.88
CA PRO A 413 -24.76 -44.96 -24.12
C PRO A 413 -25.08 -46.45 -24.18
N ASN A 414 -25.90 -46.92 -23.24
CA ASN A 414 -26.49 -48.25 -23.32
C ASN A 414 -27.31 -48.34 -24.61
N ALA A 415 -26.78 -49.06 -25.59
CA ALA A 415 -27.56 -49.57 -26.69
C ALA A 415 -28.27 -50.86 -26.22
N ARG A 416 -29.61 -50.82 -26.26
CA ARG A 416 -30.55 -51.96 -26.18
C ARG A 416 -30.78 -52.57 -24.78
N ARG A 417 -31.90 -52.22 -24.15
CA ARG A 417 -33.18 -52.97 -24.24
C ARG A 417 -34.28 -52.20 -23.55
#